data_AF-A0A0N4UIC6-F1
#
_entry.id   AF-A0A0N4UIC6-F1
#
_cell.length_a   1.000
_cell.length_b   1.000
_cell.length_c   1.000
_cell.angle_alpha   90.00
_cell.angle_beta   90.00
_cell.angle_gamma   90.00
#
_symmetry.space_group_name_H-M   'P 1'
#
loop_
_entity.id
_entity.type
_entity.pdbx_description
1 polymer ?
#
loop_
_entity_poly.entity_id
_entity_poly.type
_entity_poly.pdbx_seq_one_letter_code
_entity_poly.pdbx_strand_id
1 'polypeptide(L)'
;MALEASRNNQDLEPCGNVEHKCRPSQDLTSNKICVNCCDSRRRMWPNERRQRSMILLMHLGPFDGILGFSQGAAFALLMALLKQKTGVAFDFKFLILISGFVSRAQEHAEIINCHINDIYCLNVYGENDQLIVPERSKKLADYFDDDKIETIVHAGGHYIPSLTAHKQIVTRFIAKLTLYFGRNPGNID
;
A
#
# COMPACT_ATOMS: atom_id res chain seq x y z
N MET A 1 -31.86 5.92 -1.75
CA MET A 1 -32.05 5.35 -3.09
C MET A 1 -30.88 4.41 -3.38
N ALA A 2 -31.07 3.14 -3.00
CA ALA A 2 -30.16 2.04 -3.28
C ALA A 2 -30.43 1.56 -4.71
N LEU A 3 -29.37 1.24 -5.45
CA LEU A 3 -29.47 0.60 -6.77
C LEU A 3 -28.94 -0.82 -6.63
N GLU A 4 -29.89 -1.76 -6.63
CA GLU A 4 -29.66 -3.17 -6.94
C GLU A 4 -29.17 -3.31 -8.39
N ALA A 5 -28.14 -4.14 -8.60
CA ALA A 5 -27.86 -4.70 -9.91
C ALA A 5 -27.60 -6.21 -9.75
N SER A 6 -28.50 -6.94 -10.38
CA SER A 6 -28.74 -8.37 -10.35
C SER A 6 -27.65 -9.25 -10.97
N ARG A 7 -27.49 -10.44 -10.36
CA ARG A 7 -27.55 -11.80 -10.93
C ARG A 7 -26.76 -12.16 -12.21
N ASN A 8 -26.26 -13.40 -12.14
CA ASN A 8 -25.77 -14.30 -13.20
C ASN A 8 -24.29 -14.20 -13.58
N ASN A 9 -23.48 -15.08 -13.00
CA ASN A 9 -22.75 -16.04 -13.81
C ASN A 9 -22.35 -17.27 -12.98
N GLN A 10 -22.92 -18.41 -13.36
CA GLN A 10 -22.35 -19.72 -13.07
C GLN A 10 -21.00 -19.83 -13.81
N ASP A 11 -20.15 -20.77 -13.38
CA ASP A 11 -18.89 -21.17 -14.02
C ASP A 11 -17.64 -20.32 -13.76
N LEU A 12 -17.05 -20.39 -12.56
CA LEU A 12 -15.60 -20.21 -12.40
C LEU A 12 -15.06 -21.03 -11.22
N GLU A 13 -14.52 -22.20 -11.54
CA GLU A 13 -13.64 -23.04 -10.72
C GLU A 13 -12.56 -22.21 -9.97
N PRO A 14 -12.29 -22.46 -8.67
CA PRO A 14 -11.32 -21.68 -7.91
C PRO A 14 -9.89 -22.16 -8.15
N CYS A 15 -9.16 -21.51 -9.05
CA CYS A 15 -7.70 -21.66 -9.12
C CYS A 15 -7.00 -20.95 -7.94
N GLY A 16 -6.49 -21.74 -7.00
CA GLY A 16 -5.22 -21.55 -6.28
C GLY A 16 -5.08 -20.35 -5.33
N ASN A 17 -5.10 -20.64 -4.03
CA ASN A 17 -5.02 -19.69 -2.91
C ASN A 17 -3.70 -18.89 -2.83
N VAL A 18 -3.76 -17.57 -3.03
CA VAL A 18 -2.84 -16.61 -2.39
C VAL A 18 -3.72 -15.66 -1.60
N GLU A 19 -3.73 -15.82 -0.27
CA GLU A 19 -4.62 -15.11 0.65
C GLU A 19 -4.29 -13.61 0.68
N HIS A 20 -5.29 -12.77 0.38
CA HIS A 20 -5.34 -11.42 0.95
C HIS A 20 -5.48 -11.57 2.47
N LYS A 21 -4.37 -11.53 3.20
CA LYS A 21 -4.39 -11.49 4.67
C LYS A 21 -4.52 -10.05 5.14
N CYS A 22 -5.75 -9.55 5.19
CA CYS A 22 -6.06 -8.41 6.06
C CYS A 22 -6.77 -8.98 7.29
N ARG A 23 -6.04 -9.06 8.40
CA ARG A 23 -6.59 -9.49 9.69
C ARG A 23 -6.84 -8.24 10.53
N PRO A 24 -8.10 -7.84 10.79
CA PRO A 24 -8.34 -6.86 11.84
C PRO A 24 -7.89 -7.48 13.17
N SER A 25 -7.03 -6.79 13.91
CA SER A 25 -6.73 -7.21 15.27
C SER A 25 -7.98 -7.05 16.15
N GLN A 26 -8.22 -8.02 17.04
CA GLN A 26 -9.25 -7.93 18.08
C GLN A 26 -8.86 -6.95 19.20
N ASP A 27 -7.59 -6.54 19.24
CA ASP A 27 -7.03 -5.62 20.21
C ASP A 27 -6.89 -4.22 19.62
N LEU A 28 -7.65 -3.27 20.16
CA LEU A 28 -7.65 -1.84 19.79
C LEU A 28 -6.32 -1.13 20.09
N THR A 29 -5.40 -1.76 20.82
CA THR A 29 -4.08 -1.18 21.14
C THR A 29 -2.99 -1.49 20.11
N SER A 30 -3.23 -2.46 19.23
CA SER A 30 -2.25 -2.90 18.22
C SER A 30 -2.43 -2.19 16.88
N ASN A 31 -1.32 -1.76 16.25
CA ASN A 31 -1.35 -1.18 14.91
C ASN A 31 -1.91 -2.19 13.90
N LYS A 32 -2.98 -1.81 13.19
CA LYS A 32 -3.63 -2.63 12.17
C LYS A 32 -3.02 -2.35 10.80
N ILE A 33 -2.29 -3.31 10.24
CA ILE A 33 -1.70 -3.20 8.90
C ILE A 33 -2.42 -4.13 7.93
N CYS A 34 -2.92 -3.61 6.80
CA CYS A 34 -3.42 -4.44 5.70
C CYS A 34 -2.25 -4.79 4.76
N VAL A 35 -2.04 -6.07 4.49
CA VAL A 35 -0.95 -6.58 3.64
C VAL A 35 -1.51 -6.99 2.28
N ASN A 36 -0.99 -6.40 1.21
CA ASN A 36 -1.36 -6.75 -0.16
C ASN A 36 -0.14 -7.18 -0.98
N CYS A 37 -0.08 -8.47 -1.30
CA CYS A 37 0.88 -9.06 -2.24
C CYS A 37 0.09 -9.67 -3.39
N CYS A 38 0.02 -8.98 -4.53
CA CYS A 38 -0.73 -9.46 -5.70
C CYS A 38 0.22 -10.15 -6.69
N ASP A 39 -0.12 -11.37 -7.15
CA ASP A 39 0.68 -12.16 -8.10
C ASP A 39 0.78 -11.46 -9.47
N SER A 40 2.02 -11.27 -9.92
CA SER A 40 2.48 -10.63 -11.17
C SER A 40 1.91 -11.20 -12.49
N ARG A 41 1.17 -12.32 -12.48
CA ARG A 41 0.84 -13.08 -13.70
C ARG A 41 -0.42 -12.65 -14.47
N ARG A 42 -1.10 -11.54 -14.15
CA ARG A 42 -2.27 -11.07 -14.92
C ARG A 42 -2.26 -9.56 -15.20
N ARG A 43 -2.88 -9.20 -16.33
CA ARG A 43 -3.23 -7.81 -16.71
C ARG A 43 -3.79 -7.08 -15.48
N MET A 44 -3.29 -5.86 -15.27
CA MET A 44 -3.65 -4.96 -14.17
C MET A 44 -5.19 -4.89 -14.01
N TRP A 45 -5.68 -5.51 -12.93
CA TRP A 45 -7.07 -5.67 -12.46
C TRP A 45 -8.22 -5.63 -13.49
N PRO A 46 -8.77 -6.81 -13.89
CA PRO A 46 -10.17 -6.90 -14.31
C PRO A 46 -11.08 -6.30 -13.23
N ASN A 47 -12.13 -5.56 -13.62
CA ASN A 47 -12.95 -4.70 -12.75
C ASN A 47 -13.34 -5.33 -11.40
N GLU A 48 -13.72 -6.62 -11.39
CA GLU A 48 -14.15 -7.34 -10.19
C GLU A 48 -13.07 -7.44 -9.10
N ARG A 49 -11.78 -7.61 -9.47
CA ARG A 49 -10.70 -7.69 -8.46
C ARG A 49 -10.40 -6.32 -7.85
N ARG A 50 -10.50 -5.26 -8.65
CA ARG A 50 -10.35 -3.86 -8.19
C ARG A 50 -11.37 -3.57 -7.08
N GLN A 51 -12.62 -3.94 -7.33
CA GLN A 51 -13.70 -3.81 -6.37
C GLN A 51 -13.44 -4.63 -5.11
N ARG A 52 -12.99 -5.89 -5.21
CA ARG A 52 -12.69 -6.72 -4.03
C ARG A 52 -11.60 -6.12 -3.14
N SER A 53 -10.49 -5.67 -3.69
CA SER A 53 -9.42 -5.07 -2.87
C SER A 53 -9.84 -3.74 -2.24
N MET A 54 -10.61 -2.91 -2.96
CA MET A 54 -11.20 -1.70 -2.38
C MET A 54 -12.22 -2.03 -1.27
N ILE A 55 -13.11 -2.99 -1.51
CA ILE A 55 -14.09 -3.47 -0.53
C ILE A 55 -13.37 -3.98 0.73
N LEU A 56 -12.29 -4.75 0.59
CA LEU A 56 -11.51 -5.24 1.72
C LEU A 56 -10.92 -4.08 2.53
N LEU A 57 -10.32 -3.09 1.87
CA LEU A 57 -9.80 -1.90 2.56
C LEU A 57 -10.90 -1.10 3.27
N MET A 58 -12.07 -0.99 2.65
CA MET A 58 -13.21 -0.24 3.22
C MET A 58 -13.91 -0.99 4.36
N HIS A 59 -13.97 -2.33 4.32
CA HIS A 59 -14.80 -3.12 5.24
C HIS A 59 -14.02 -3.84 6.34
N LEU A 60 -12.71 -4.10 6.16
CA LEU A 60 -11.88 -4.74 7.18
C LEU A 60 -11.08 -3.74 8.03
N GLY A 61 -11.19 -2.45 7.72
CA GLY A 61 -10.56 -1.38 8.48
C GLY A 61 -11.24 -1.11 9.84
N PRO A 62 -10.75 -0.12 10.59
CA PRO A 62 -9.66 0.79 10.23
C PRO A 62 -8.29 0.10 10.22
N PHE A 63 -7.39 0.57 9.35
CA PHE A 63 -6.01 0.12 9.26
C PHE A 63 -5.09 1.32 9.44
N ASP A 64 -4.21 1.35 10.44
CA ASP A 64 -3.25 2.46 10.60
C ASP A 64 -2.36 2.64 9.35
N GLY A 65 -2.07 1.55 8.64
CA GLY A 65 -1.30 1.60 7.40
C GLY A 65 -1.49 0.42 6.45
N ILE A 66 -0.94 0.55 5.24
CA ILE A 66 -0.95 -0.49 4.20
C ILE A 66 0.49 -0.87 3.85
N LEU A 67 0.78 -2.19 3.85
CA LEU A 67 2.01 -2.72 3.27
C LEU A 67 1.70 -3.35 1.91
N GLY A 68 2.40 -2.91 0.88
CA GLY A 68 2.29 -3.44 -0.47
C GLY A 68 3.64 -3.91 -1.02
N PHE A 69 3.65 -5.03 -1.75
CA PHE A 69 4.80 -5.46 -2.53
C PHE A 69 4.45 -5.53 -4.02
N SER A 70 5.33 -5.03 -4.89
CA SER A 70 5.17 -5.07 -6.35
C SER A 70 3.85 -4.42 -6.81
N GLN A 71 2.96 -5.16 -7.46
CA GLN A 71 1.63 -4.68 -7.81
C GLN A 71 0.81 -4.25 -6.58
N GLY A 72 1.01 -4.89 -5.42
CA GLY A 72 0.38 -4.47 -4.17
C GLY A 72 0.84 -3.09 -3.69
N ALA A 73 2.10 -2.73 -3.92
CA ALA A 73 2.62 -1.37 -3.64
C ALA A 73 2.02 -0.34 -4.60
N ALA A 74 1.92 -0.67 -5.90
CA ALA A 74 1.25 0.17 -6.88
C ALA A 74 -0.22 0.42 -6.52
N PHE A 75 -0.92 -0.60 -6.02
CA PHE A 75 -2.29 -0.48 -5.51
C PHE A 75 -2.38 0.43 -4.28
N ALA A 76 -1.52 0.21 -3.29
CA ALA A 76 -1.52 1.00 -2.05
C ALA A 76 -1.29 2.49 -2.33
N LEU A 77 -0.36 2.81 -3.23
CA LEU A 77 -0.16 4.18 -3.73
C LEU A 77 -1.42 4.73 -4.41
N LEU A 78 -2.05 3.96 -5.28
CA LEU A 78 -3.28 4.38 -5.97
C LEU A 78 -4.41 4.68 -4.97
N MET A 79 -4.52 3.92 -3.88
CA MET A 79 -5.50 4.19 -2.81
C MET A 79 -5.21 5.47 -2.05
N ALA A 80 -3.93 5.77 -1.78
CA ALA A 80 -3.53 7.04 -1.19
C ALA A 80 -3.86 8.23 -2.11
N LEU A 81 -3.55 8.12 -3.39
CA LEU A 81 -3.88 9.15 -4.37
C LEU A 81 -5.40 9.32 -4.54
N LEU A 82 -6.14 8.21 -4.53
CA LEU A 82 -7.61 8.25 -4.59
C LEU A 82 -8.20 8.93 -3.34
N LYS A 83 -7.67 8.65 -2.15
CA LYS A 83 -8.02 9.34 -0.91
C LYS A 83 -7.87 10.86 -1.06
N GLN A 84 -6.73 11.32 -1.58
CA GLN A 84 -6.48 12.75 -1.82
C GLN A 84 -7.46 13.36 -2.81
N LYS A 85 -7.71 12.66 -3.92
CA LYS A 85 -8.56 13.18 -5.00
C LYS A 85 -10.03 13.27 -4.60
N THR A 86 -10.55 12.26 -3.90
CA THR A 86 -11.99 12.07 -3.71
C THR A 86 -12.46 12.38 -2.29
N GLY A 87 -11.55 12.49 -1.32
CA GLY A 87 -11.90 12.54 0.09
C GLY A 87 -12.54 11.26 0.62
N VAL A 88 -12.53 10.15 -0.15
CA VAL A 88 -13.02 8.86 0.32
C VAL A 88 -12.30 8.49 1.60
N ALA A 89 -13.09 8.14 2.62
CA ALA A 89 -12.66 7.90 3.99
C ALA A 89 -11.88 6.57 4.14
N PHE A 90 -10.82 6.38 3.37
CA PHE A 90 -9.82 5.38 3.71
C PHE A 90 -9.07 5.86 4.95
N ASP A 91 -9.26 5.16 6.06
CA ASP A 91 -8.63 5.52 7.32
C ASP A 91 -7.31 4.78 7.51
N PHE A 92 -6.32 5.12 6.67
CA PHE A 92 -4.92 4.78 6.88
C PHE A 92 -4.05 6.03 6.80
N LYS A 93 -2.95 6.01 7.56
CA LYS A 93 -2.03 7.14 7.76
C LYS A 93 -0.60 6.85 7.33
N PHE A 94 -0.27 5.59 7.03
CA PHE A 94 1.04 5.27 6.48
C PHE A 94 1.02 4.15 5.45
N LEU A 95 2.06 4.14 4.60
CA LEU A 95 2.33 3.14 3.59
C LEU A 95 3.72 2.53 3.80
N ILE A 96 3.86 1.25 3.52
CA ILE A 96 5.15 0.59 3.31
C ILE A 96 5.09 0.00 1.89
N LEU A 97 5.83 0.61 0.97
CA LEU A 97 5.80 0.29 -0.45
C LEU A 97 7.11 -0.41 -0.83
N ILE A 98 7.03 -1.69 -1.16
CA ILE A 98 8.22 -2.51 -1.49
C ILE A 98 8.20 -2.85 -2.98
N SER A 99 9.25 -2.49 -3.72
CA SER A 99 9.36 -2.64 -5.19
C SER A 99 8.12 -2.11 -5.93
N GLY A 100 7.59 -0.96 -5.49
CA GLY A 100 6.39 -0.36 -6.07
C GLY A 100 6.66 0.45 -7.34
N PHE A 101 5.59 0.84 -8.03
CA PHE A 101 5.67 1.66 -9.23
C PHE A 101 4.35 2.43 -9.46
N VAL A 102 4.41 3.56 -10.16
CA VAL A 102 3.23 4.31 -10.56
C VAL A 102 2.43 3.53 -11.61
N SER A 103 1.11 3.47 -11.45
CA SER A 103 0.24 2.85 -12.45
C SER A 103 0.32 3.59 -13.79
N ARG A 104 0.33 2.83 -14.90
CA ARG A 104 0.35 3.37 -16.27
C ARG A 104 -1.00 3.21 -16.99
N ALA A 105 -2.02 2.73 -16.28
CA ALA A 105 -3.37 2.59 -16.82
C ALA A 105 -3.98 3.97 -17.06
N GLN A 106 -4.59 4.17 -18.23
CA GLN A 106 -5.18 5.46 -18.63
C GLN A 106 -6.30 5.88 -17.67
N GLU A 107 -7.02 4.90 -17.12
CA GLU A 107 -8.08 5.07 -16.12
C GLU A 107 -7.58 5.69 -14.82
N HIS A 108 -6.27 5.68 -14.56
CA HIS A 108 -5.67 6.28 -13.36
C HIS A 108 -5.00 7.63 -13.66
N ALA A 109 -4.97 8.08 -14.91
CA ALA A 109 -4.22 9.27 -15.34
C ALA A 109 -4.54 10.52 -14.53
N GLU A 110 -5.81 10.73 -14.18
CA GLU A 110 -6.20 11.88 -13.37
C GLU A 110 -5.91 11.70 -11.87
N ILE A 111 -5.82 10.46 -11.37
CA ILE A 111 -5.54 10.17 -9.95
C ILE A 111 -4.04 10.34 -9.68
N ILE A 112 -3.19 9.95 -10.64
CA ILE A 112 -1.73 10.08 -10.54
C ILE A 112 -1.21 11.52 -10.71
N ASN A 113 -2.10 12.52 -10.82
CA ASN A 113 -1.72 13.93 -10.78
C ASN A 113 -1.89 14.55 -9.38
N CYS A 114 -2.39 13.78 -8.40
CA CYS A 114 -2.56 14.24 -7.03
C CYS A 114 -1.26 14.14 -6.24
N HIS A 115 -1.10 15.03 -5.25
CA HIS A 115 -0.03 14.99 -4.26
C HIS A 115 -0.55 14.46 -2.92
N ILE A 116 0.27 13.71 -2.19
CA ILE A 116 -0.08 13.07 -0.92
C ILE A 116 0.54 13.85 0.24
N ASN A 117 -0.32 14.47 1.05
CA ASN A 117 0.09 15.41 2.10
C ASN A 117 -0.17 14.92 3.54
N ASP A 118 -0.97 13.88 3.76
CA ASP A 118 -1.40 13.41 5.10
C ASP A 118 -1.06 11.93 5.38
N ILE A 119 -0.15 11.35 4.57
CA ILE A 119 0.22 9.93 4.66
C ILE A 119 1.74 9.81 4.66
N TYR A 120 2.26 9.11 5.67
CA TYR A 120 3.68 8.76 5.76
C TYR A 120 4.00 7.57 4.87
N CYS A 121 5.18 7.52 4.26
CA CYS A 121 5.57 6.41 3.40
C CYS A 121 6.99 5.93 3.69
N LEU A 122 7.15 4.61 3.84
CA LEU A 122 8.43 3.93 3.74
C LEU A 122 8.51 3.28 2.35
N ASN A 123 9.29 3.87 1.45
CA ASN A 123 9.56 3.33 0.12
C ASN A 123 10.80 2.43 0.18
N VAL A 124 10.69 1.19 -0.27
CA VAL A 124 11.75 0.18 -0.21
C VAL A 124 11.93 -0.42 -1.60
N TYR A 125 13.16 -0.46 -2.13
CA TYR A 125 13.41 -1.11 -3.41
C TYR A 125 14.84 -1.63 -3.54
N GLY A 126 15.00 -2.63 -4.41
CA GLY A 126 16.28 -3.27 -4.68
C GLY A 126 17.04 -2.56 -5.80
N GLU A 127 18.33 -2.29 -5.61
CA GLU A 127 19.21 -1.70 -6.61
C GLU A 127 19.37 -2.59 -7.86
N ASN A 128 19.24 -3.91 -7.69
CA ASN A 128 19.36 -4.92 -8.75
C ASN A 128 18.00 -5.49 -9.19
N ASP A 129 16.89 -4.79 -8.91
CA ASP A 129 15.54 -5.22 -9.32
C ASP A 129 15.37 -5.12 -10.84
N GLN A 130 15.32 -6.27 -11.52
CA GLN A 130 15.16 -6.35 -12.98
C GLN A 130 13.69 -6.38 -13.42
N LEU A 131 12.74 -6.55 -12.50
CA LEU A 131 11.30 -6.57 -12.82
C LEU A 131 10.70 -5.17 -12.71
N ILE A 132 11.00 -4.49 -11.61
CA ILE A 132 10.67 -3.09 -11.39
C ILE A 132 11.99 -2.34 -11.22
N VAL A 133 12.53 -1.85 -12.34
CA VAL A 133 13.81 -1.12 -12.33
C VAL A 133 13.81 0.01 -11.29
N PRO A 134 14.92 0.23 -10.55
CA PRO A 134 14.96 1.10 -9.37
C PRO A 134 14.37 2.50 -9.59
N GLU A 135 14.53 3.06 -10.80
CA GLU A 135 14.02 4.37 -11.17
C GLU A 135 12.49 4.46 -11.03
N ARG A 136 11.77 3.36 -11.30
CA ARG A 136 10.31 3.31 -11.18
C ARG A 136 9.84 3.33 -9.73
N SER A 137 10.58 2.70 -8.83
CA SER A 137 10.30 2.73 -7.39
C SER A 137 10.77 4.05 -6.76
N LYS A 138 11.89 4.61 -7.22
CA LYS A 138 12.38 5.92 -6.79
C LYS A 138 11.35 7.02 -7.08
N LYS A 139 10.71 7.00 -8.26
CA LYS A 139 9.67 7.96 -8.66
C LYS A 139 8.46 8.02 -7.73
N LEU A 140 8.26 7.01 -6.86
CA LEU A 140 7.18 7.07 -5.88
C LEU A 140 7.38 8.21 -4.88
N ALA A 141 8.62 8.65 -4.66
CA ALA A 141 8.92 9.72 -3.72
C ALA A 141 8.29 11.07 -4.12
N ASP A 142 8.17 11.33 -5.43
CA ASP A 142 7.65 12.58 -6.00
C ASP A 142 6.18 12.86 -5.61
N TYR A 143 5.47 11.89 -5.05
CA TYR A 143 4.07 12.01 -4.65
C TYR A 143 3.85 12.42 -3.20
N PHE A 144 4.91 12.46 -2.38
CA PHE A 144 4.80 12.72 -0.94
C PHE A 144 5.50 14.01 -0.57
N ASP A 145 5.09 14.63 0.53
CA ASP A 145 5.91 15.68 1.16
C ASP A 145 7.24 15.09 1.65
N ASP A 146 8.33 15.85 1.51
CA ASP A 146 9.69 15.43 1.87
C ASP A 146 9.81 14.96 3.33
N ASP A 147 9.04 15.55 4.25
CA ASP A 147 9.03 15.19 5.67
C ASP A 147 8.28 13.87 5.95
N LYS A 148 7.43 13.41 5.03
CA LYS A 148 6.56 12.24 5.20
C LYS A 148 7.09 10.98 4.54
N ILE A 149 8.14 11.06 3.73
CA ILE A 149 8.73 9.91 3.06
C ILE A 149 10.11 9.53 3.59
N GLU A 150 10.32 8.23 3.75
CA GLU A 150 11.60 7.59 4.02
C GLU A 150 11.90 6.58 2.91
N THR A 151 13.15 6.50 2.46
CA THR A 151 13.55 5.59 1.38
C THR A 151 14.65 4.64 1.84
N ILE A 152 14.46 3.35 1.56
CA ILE A 152 15.45 2.29 1.76
C ILE A 152 15.80 1.69 0.39
N VAL A 153 17.08 1.73 0.05
CA VAL A 153 17.63 1.01 -1.11
C VAL A 153 18.46 -0.15 -0.59
N HIS A 154 18.13 -1.37 -1.03
CA HIS A 154 18.91 -2.57 -0.67
C HIS A 154 19.64 -3.13 -1.90
N ALA A 155 20.75 -3.84 -1.70
CA ALA A 155 21.58 -4.39 -2.79
C ALA A 155 20.91 -5.55 -3.58
N GLY A 156 19.66 -5.90 -3.27
CA GLY A 156 18.97 -7.06 -3.83
C GLY A 156 18.17 -6.76 -5.10
N GLY A 157 17.42 -7.76 -5.55
CA GLY A 157 16.44 -7.65 -6.65
C GLY A 157 14.99 -7.54 -6.16
N HIS A 158 14.06 -8.19 -6.88
CA HIS A 158 12.62 -8.11 -6.65
C HIS A 158 12.14 -8.99 -5.49
N TYR A 159 12.40 -8.60 -4.24
CA TYR A 159 11.93 -9.32 -3.04
C TYR A 159 11.73 -8.39 -1.84
N ILE A 160 11.11 -8.89 -0.78
CA ILE A 160 10.95 -8.18 0.50
C ILE A 160 12.25 -8.36 1.32
N PRO A 161 13.07 -7.31 1.52
CA PRO A 161 14.34 -7.45 2.20
C PRO A 161 14.16 -7.55 3.72
N SER A 162 15.18 -8.06 4.41
CA SER A 162 15.33 -7.84 5.84
C SER A 162 15.65 -6.36 6.09
N LEU A 163 14.86 -5.71 6.95
CA LEU A 163 15.08 -4.30 7.32
C LEU A 163 16.08 -4.13 8.47
N THR A 164 16.67 -5.23 8.98
CA THR A 164 17.63 -5.22 10.09
C THR A 164 18.88 -4.37 9.78
N ALA A 165 19.32 -4.32 8.52
CA ALA A 165 20.43 -3.46 8.09
C ALA A 165 20.05 -1.97 8.01
N HIS A 166 18.76 -1.65 8.03
CA HIS A 166 18.20 -0.31 7.83
C HIS A 166 17.48 0.21 9.09
N LYS A 167 17.86 -0.31 10.28
CA LYS A 167 17.26 0.04 11.57
C LYS A 167 17.10 1.54 11.78
N GLN A 168 18.11 2.34 11.46
CA GLN A 168 18.06 3.80 11.67
C GLN A 168 16.92 4.46 10.88
N ILE A 169 16.72 4.07 9.62
CA ILE A 169 15.65 4.62 8.76
C ILE A 169 14.29 4.13 9.26
N VAL A 170 14.18 2.84 9.59
CA VAL A 170 12.93 2.27 10.14
C VAL A 170 12.56 2.92 11.47
N THR A 171 13.51 3.12 12.38
CA THR A 171 13.28 3.81 13.66
C THR A 171 12.85 5.25 13.44
N ARG A 172 13.47 5.99 12.50
CA ARG A 172 13.02 7.34 12.13
C ARG A 172 11.59 7.35 11.59
N PHE A 173 11.27 6.42 10.68
CA PHE A 173 9.93 6.26 10.14
C PHE A 173 8.91 6.00 11.26
N ILE A 174 9.17 5.04 12.14
CA ILE A 174 8.30 4.71 13.29
C ILE A 174 8.18 5.91 14.23
N ALA A 175 9.27 6.63 14.52
CA ALA A 175 9.21 7.82 15.37
C ALA A 175 8.30 8.91 14.80
N LYS A 176 8.36 9.16 13.48
CA LYS A 176 7.43 10.07 12.80
C LYS A 176 5.97 9.64 12.98
N LEU A 177 5.68 8.34 12.82
CA LEU A 177 4.34 7.80 13.04
C LEU A 177 3.90 7.97 14.50
N THR A 178 4.75 7.63 15.45
CA THR A 178 4.47 7.74 16.89
C THR A 178 4.12 9.18 17.29
N LEU A 179 4.90 10.16 16.81
CA LEU A 179 4.60 11.58 17.01
C LEU A 179 3.26 11.97 16.36
N TYR A 180 3.01 11.52 15.13
CA TYR A 180 1.76 11.81 14.42
C TYR A 180 0.52 11.23 15.10
N PHE A 181 0.59 10.01 15.62
CA PHE A 181 -0.49 9.36 16.37
C PHE A 181 -0.61 9.85 17.81
N GLY A 182 0.23 10.78 18.27
CA GLY A 182 0.25 11.27 19.65
C GLY A 182 0.60 10.18 20.67
N ARG A 183 1.27 9.10 20.24
CA ARG A 183 1.71 8.02 21.14
C ARG A 183 3.07 8.37 21.71
N ASN A 184 3.31 8.10 22.99
CA ASN A 184 4.62 8.32 23.58
C ASN A 184 5.61 7.26 23.05
N PRO A 185 6.81 7.64 22.57
CA PRO A 185 7.80 6.68 22.08
C PRO A 185 8.34 5.72 23.14
N GLY A 186 8.04 5.93 24.42
CA GLY A 186 8.43 5.06 25.53
C GLY A 186 7.47 3.92 25.86
N ASN A 187 6.46 3.63 25.04
CA ASN A 187 5.42 2.62 25.33
C ASN A 187 5.30 1.55 24.23
N ILE A 188 6.44 1.09 23.71
CA ILE A 188 6.52 -0.11 22.86
C ILE A 188 6.89 -1.26 23.80
N ASP A 189 5.88 -2.03 24.22
CA ASP A 189 6.05 -3.34 24.88
C ASP A 189 6.22 -4.44 23.81
#